data_AF-A0A538JES4-F1
#
_entry.id   AF-A0A538JES4-F1
#
_cell.length_a   1.000
_cell.length_b   1.000
_cell.length_c   1.000
_cell.angle_alpha   90.00
_cell.angle_beta   90.00
_cell.angle_gamma   90.00
#
_symmetry.space_group_name_H-M   'P 1'
#
loop_
_entity.id
_entity.type
_entity.pdbx_description
1 polymer ?
#
loop_
_entity_poly.entity_id
_entity_poly.type
_entity_poly.pdbx_seq_one_letter_code
_entity_poly.pdbx_strand_id
1 'polypeptide(L)'
;MCCRPEGWSLLAPVDVPAIRYTRTTDGLNIAYQVVGEGPFDLVFVPQVISNVQIFWENPRWAGFMRELASFSRLLLFDRRGVGLSDRPSGVPALEQRMDDVRAVLDAVGSERAALFGTGPDGAMAVLFAATYPERVTALVLFAVPPRGMWAPDYAWGLREDEARKVVEDAERHFAERDYTAQLAQRMYPSIAADDDVIAWAVRATRLNSTPGALAALRQMNLEIDVRTVLPTIRVPTLVLHRGGDRYVPVDVSRFVAEQIPGALYQELDGIDHIPWVGDPGTVVVAVREFVERIWREKPWEEIEPDRVLATVLFTDIVGSTEKAMTLGNARWRELLHEHHSRVRGQIARFRGREIDTAGDGFFASFDGPARAIRCAGAVRDAVAELGIEIRAGLHAGECELIDGKVGGVVVHIGARVAAEAEPDEILVSGTVKDLVAGSGIQFEDRGLRTLKGVGEWHLYAVSPRAVAG
;
A
#
# COMPACT_ATOMS: atom_id res chain seq x y z
N MET A 1 12.09 5.28 -60.81
CA MET A 1 13.01 4.71 -59.79
C MET A 1 13.69 5.88 -59.09
N CYS A 2 13.21 6.26 -57.91
CA CYS A 2 13.89 7.22 -57.05
C CYS A 2 14.73 6.42 -56.05
N CYS A 3 16.05 6.60 -56.10
CA CYS A 3 16.98 6.00 -55.16
C CYS A 3 16.71 6.53 -53.75
N ARG A 4 16.51 5.64 -52.77
CA ARG A 4 16.56 5.98 -51.35
C ARG A 4 18.03 6.07 -50.93
N PRO A 5 18.44 7.08 -50.12
CA PRO A 5 19.78 7.09 -49.55
C PRO A 5 19.91 5.94 -48.55
N GLU A 6 20.99 5.16 -48.66
CA GLU A 6 21.39 4.20 -47.64
C GLU A 6 21.79 4.96 -46.36
N GLY A 7 21.23 4.59 -45.21
CA GLY A 7 21.70 5.06 -43.90
C GLY A 7 20.70 5.80 -43.00
N TRP A 8 19.42 5.93 -43.36
CA TRP A 8 18.42 6.49 -42.43
C TRP A 8 17.80 5.39 -41.57
N SER A 9 18.34 5.17 -40.36
CA SER A 9 17.59 4.47 -39.32
C SER A 9 16.43 5.36 -38.90
N LEU A 10 15.19 4.93 -39.13
CA LEU A 10 13.98 5.74 -38.90
C LEU A 10 13.75 6.10 -37.43
N LEU A 11 14.44 5.46 -36.49
CA LEU A 11 14.48 5.81 -35.07
C LEU A 11 15.86 5.38 -34.53
N ALA A 12 16.55 6.24 -33.78
CA ALA A 12 17.59 5.72 -32.88
C ALA A 12 16.85 4.93 -31.80
N PRO A 13 17.07 3.61 -31.64
CA PRO A 13 16.35 2.84 -30.65
C PRO A 13 16.74 3.36 -29.26
N VAL A 14 15.76 3.82 -28.49
CA VAL A 14 15.90 3.98 -27.05
C VAL A 14 16.15 2.58 -26.50
N ASP A 15 17.28 2.37 -25.83
CA ASP A 15 17.60 1.09 -25.19
C ASP A 15 16.70 0.90 -23.97
N VAL A 16 15.61 0.16 -24.18
CA VAL A 16 14.60 -0.18 -23.18
C VAL A 16 14.87 -1.61 -22.69
N PRO A 17 15.09 -1.82 -21.37
CA PRO A 17 15.25 -3.15 -20.81
C PRO A 17 14.08 -4.08 -21.09
N ALA A 18 14.34 -5.39 -21.12
CA ALA A 18 13.33 -6.39 -21.41
C ALA A 18 12.19 -6.35 -20.39
N ILE A 19 10.97 -6.15 -20.88
CA ILE A 19 9.75 -6.18 -20.07
C ILE A 19 9.32 -7.63 -19.89
N ARG A 20 9.00 -7.98 -18.65
CA ARG A 20 8.48 -9.29 -18.25
C ARG A 20 7.16 -9.11 -17.53
N TYR A 21 6.43 -10.21 -17.39
CA TYR A 21 5.16 -10.23 -16.68
C TYR A 21 5.19 -11.31 -15.59
N THR A 22 4.68 -10.98 -14.43
CA THR A 22 4.39 -11.92 -13.35
C THR A 22 2.91 -11.88 -13.04
N ARG A 23 2.38 -12.93 -12.43
CA ARG A 23 0.96 -13.02 -12.08
C ARG A 23 0.79 -12.90 -10.58
N THR A 24 -0.03 -11.95 -10.15
CA THR A 24 -0.47 -11.90 -8.75
C THR A 24 -1.41 -13.05 -8.46
N THR A 25 -1.52 -13.35 -7.19
CA THR A 25 -2.36 -14.44 -6.65
C THR A 25 -3.86 -14.21 -6.85
N ASP A 26 -4.31 -12.97 -7.08
CA ASP A 26 -5.68 -12.64 -7.53
C ASP A 26 -5.84 -12.63 -9.06
N GLY A 27 -4.78 -13.02 -9.78
CA GLY A 27 -4.84 -13.36 -11.20
C GLY A 27 -4.48 -12.25 -12.17
N LEU A 28 -4.02 -11.08 -11.71
CA LEU A 28 -3.61 -9.95 -12.54
C LEU A 28 -2.15 -10.10 -13.01
N ASN A 29 -1.86 -9.63 -14.22
CA ASN A 29 -0.52 -9.55 -14.77
C ASN A 29 0.14 -8.22 -14.39
N ILE A 30 1.34 -8.29 -13.84
CA ILE A 30 2.16 -7.14 -13.44
C ILE A 30 3.38 -7.08 -14.37
N ALA A 31 3.48 -5.99 -15.12
CA ALA A 31 4.61 -5.68 -15.97
C ALA A 31 5.79 -5.21 -15.11
N TYR A 32 6.96 -5.81 -15.31
CA TYR A 32 8.17 -5.47 -14.57
C TYR A 32 9.43 -5.57 -15.43
N GLN A 33 10.50 -4.93 -14.97
CA GLN A 33 11.85 -4.99 -15.54
C GLN A 33 12.85 -5.28 -14.42
N VAL A 34 13.95 -5.94 -14.81
CA VAL A 34 15.13 -6.13 -13.98
C VAL A 34 16.28 -5.43 -14.69
N VAL A 35 16.96 -4.52 -14.00
CA VAL A 35 18.05 -3.71 -14.55
C VAL A 35 19.26 -3.81 -13.62
N GLY A 36 20.43 -4.09 -14.18
CA GLY A 36 21.65 -4.28 -13.40
C GLY A 36 21.80 -5.69 -12.81
N GLU A 37 23.00 -5.97 -12.32
CA GLU A 37 23.42 -7.26 -11.76
C GLU A 37 24.09 -7.08 -10.39
N GLY A 38 23.78 -5.97 -9.70
CA GLY A 38 24.36 -5.67 -8.39
C GLY A 38 24.02 -6.72 -7.32
N PRO A 39 24.77 -6.75 -6.21
CA PRO A 39 24.73 -7.84 -5.23
C PRO A 39 23.46 -7.89 -4.37
N PHE A 40 22.61 -6.86 -4.41
CA PHE A 40 21.36 -6.80 -3.66
C PHE A 40 20.22 -6.20 -4.47
N ASP A 41 19.02 -6.63 -4.13
CA ASP A 41 17.78 -6.21 -4.78
C ASP A 41 17.29 -4.85 -4.27
N LEU A 42 16.94 -3.97 -5.20
CA LEU A 42 16.32 -2.68 -4.92
C LEU A 42 15.02 -2.56 -5.70
N VAL A 43 13.87 -2.50 -5.03
CA VAL A 43 12.58 -2.24 -5.66
C VAL A 43 12.34 -0.74 -5.69
N PHE A 44 12.19 -0.17 -6.88
CA PHE A 44 11.72 1.20 -7.02
C PHE A 44 10.20 1.22 -7.06
N VAL A 45 9.58 1.91 -6.11
CA VAL A 45 8.13 2.12 -6.04
C VAL A 45 7.81 3.51 -6.62
N PRO A 46 7.37 3.58 -7.89
CA PRO A 46 7.15 4.85 -8.57
C PRO A 46 5.90 5.58 -8.06
N GLN A 47 5.84 6.89 -8.32
CA GLN A 47 4.68 7.75 -8.06
C GLN A 47 3.45 7.38 -8.91
N VAL A 48 2.42 8.25 -8.89
CA VAL A 48 1.04 8.06 -9.40
C VAL A 48 0.96 7.46 -10.79
N ILE A 49 1.96 7.72 -11.62
CA ILE A 49 2.08 7.16 -12.96
C ILE A 49 3.43 6.43 -13.06
N SER A 50 3.38 5.21 -13.57
CA SER A 50 4.56 4.40 -13.89
C SER A 50 4.36 3.73 -15.25
N ASN A 51 5.39 3.73 -16.08
CA ASN A 51 5.42 2.97 -17.33
C ASN A 51 6.82 2.41 -17.58
N VAL A 52 6.97 1.09 -17.53
CA VAL A 52 8.27 0.44 -17.78
C VAL A 52 8.73 0.53 -19.24
N GLN A 53 7.87 0.98 -20.17
CA GLN A 53 8.26 1.21 -21.57
C GLN A 53 8.59 2.68 -21.85
N ILE A 54 7.62 3.58 -21.65
CA ILE A 54 7.71 4.96 -22.15
C ILE A 54 8.65 5.86 -21.33
N PHE A 55 8.92 5.51 -20.07
CA PHE A 55 9.76 6.34 -19.21
C PHE A 55 11.24 6.30 -19.61
N TRP A 56 11.70 5.24 -20.28
CA TRP A 56 13.06 5.16 -20.82
C TRP A 56 13.33 6.20 -21.93
N GLU A 57 12.29 6.75 -22.57
CA GLU A 57 12.45 7.87 -23.51
C GLU A 57 12.84 9.19 -22.81
N ASN A 58 12.61 9.31 -21.50
CA ASN A 58 13.03 10.46 -20.71
C ASN A 58 14.48 10.24 -20.23
N PRO A 59 15.46 10.99 -20.74
CA PRO A 59 16.88 10.76 -20.43
C PRO A 59 17.21 10.98 -18.94
N ARG A 60 16.48 11.86 -18.24
CA ARG A 60 16.68 12.12 -16.82
C ARG A 60 16.27 10.92 -15.98
N TRP A 61 15.10 10.36 -16.28
CA TRP A 61 14.63 9.14 -15.64
C TRP A 61 15.55 7.95 -15.99
N ALA A 62 15.92 7.79 -17.26
CA ALA A 62 16.75 6.67 -17.70
C ALA A 62 18.15 6.72 -17.09
N GLY A 63 18.73 7.92 -16.99
CA GLY A 63 20.00 8.14 -16.29
C GLY A 63 19.92 7.76 -14.81
N PHE A 64 18.89 8.25 -14.11
CA PHE A 64 18.69 7.92 -12.69
C PHE A 64 18.52 6.42 -12.44
N MET A 65 17.73 5.71 -13.26
CA MET A 65 17.58 4.26 -13.11
C MET A 65 18.86 3.49 -13.43
N ARG A 66 19.65 3.92 -14.42
CA ARG A 66 20.97 3.31 -14.71
C ARG A 66 21.95 3.53 -13.56
N GLU A 67 21.93 4.70 -12.94
CA GLU A 67 22.77 4.99 -11.77
C GLU A 67 22.40 4.11 -10.57
N LEU A 68 21.10 3.94 -10.27
CA LEU A 68 20.63 3.00 -9.25
C LEU A 68 21.01 1.55 -9.58
N ALA A 69 20.83 1.13 -10.84
CA ALA A 69 21.19 -0.20 -11.32
C ALA A 69 22.70 -0.46 -11.37
N SER A 70 23.54 0.57 -11.29
CA SER A 70 25.00 0.40 -11.30
C SER A 70 25.55 -0.28 -10.05
N PHE A 71 24.78 -0.32 -8.96
CA PHE A 71 25.17 -0.94 -7.68
C PHE A 71 24.13 -1.91 -7.11
N SER A 72 22.99 -2.06 -7.79
CA SER A 72 21.90 -2.94 -7.34
C SER A 72 21.36 -3.77 -8.51
N ARG A 73 20.64 -4.85 -8.19
CA ARG A 73 19.69 -5.44 -9.12
C ARG A 73 18.37 -4.69 -8.96
N LEU A 74 18.16 -3.70 -9.82
CA LEU A 74 17.03 -2.77 -9.75
C LEU A 74 15.78 -3.43 -10.33
N LEU A 75 14.73 -3.50 -9.51
CA LEU A 75 13.42 -4.03 -9.87
C LEU A 75 12.47 -2.86 -10.08
N LEU A 76 12.03 -2.70 -11.33
CA LEU A 76 11.04 -1.70 -11.75
C LEU A 76 9.75 -2.41 -12.11
N PHE A 77 8.60 -1.82 -11.82
CA PHE A 77 7.31 -2.40 -12.19
C PHE A 77 6.26 -1.32 -12.39
N ASP A 78 5.28 -1.66 -13.22
CA ASP A 78 4.04 -0.89 -13.31
C ASP A 78 3.05 -1.43 -12.30
N ARG A 79 2.53 -0.56 -11.44
CA ARG A 79 1.51 -0.96 -10.47
C ARG A 79 0.23 -1.35 -11.21
N ARG A 80 -0.54 -2.28 -10.65
CA ARG A 80 -1.87 -2.60 -11.19
C ARG A 80 -2.69 -1.31 -11.42
N GLY A 81 -3.39 -1.22 -12.55
CA GLY A 81 -4.18 -0.04 -12.92
C GLY A 81 -3.44 1.00 -13.76
N VAL A 82 -2.10 0.99 -13.83
CA VAL A 82 -1.31 1.95 -14.61
C VAL A 82 -0.30 1.24 -15.51
N GLY A 83 0.23 1.98 -16.49
CA GLY A 83 1.29 1.50 -17.37
C GLY A 83 0.88 0.29 -18.20
N LEU A 84 1.73 -0.73 -18.18
CA LEU A 84 1.57 -1.98 -18.93
C LEU A 84 1.02 -3.14 -18.08
N SER A 85 0.71 -2.92 -16.80
CA SER A 85 0.06 -3.90 -15.94
C SER A 85 -1.45 -3.96 -16.17
N ASP A 86 -2.07 -5.07 -15.77
CA ASP A 86 -3.53 -5.23 -15.86
C ASP A 86 -4.25 -4.14 -15.07
N ARG A 87 -5.41 -3.73 -15.60
CA ARG A 87 -6.29 -2.72 -14.99
C ARG A 87 -7.50 -3.39 -14.36
N PRO A 88 -7.54 -3.55 -13.02
CA PRO A 88 -8.69 -4.15 -12.36
C PRO A 88 -9.92 -3.25 -12.46
N SER A 89 -11.10 -3.82 -12.21
CA SER A 89 -12.32 -3.02 -12.01
C SER A 89 -12.24 -2.27 -10.67
N GLY A 90 -12.30 -0.94 -10.72
CA GLY A 90 -12.22 -0.09 -9.53
C GLY A 90 -10.79 0.23 -9.10
N VAL A 91 -10.66 0.88 -7.95
CA VAL A 91 -9.35 1.25 -7.39
C VAL A 91 -8.80 0.10 -6.57
N PRO A 92 -7.53 -0.27 -6.76
CA PRO A 92 -6.91 -1.29 -5.93
C PRO A 92 -6.56 -0.72 -4.55
N ALA A 93 -6.94 -1.42 -3.49
CA ALA A 93 -6.57 -1.09 -2.11
C ALA A 93 -5.04 -1.17 -1.92
N LEU A 94 -4.50 -0.51 -0.89
CA LEU A 94 -3.06 -0.55 -0.59
C LEU A 94 -2.52 -1.98 -0.46
N GLU A 95 -3.25 -2.85 0.23
CA GLU A 95 -2.88 -4.26 0.40
C GLU A 95 -2.81 -5.06 -0.91
N GLN A 96 -3.64 -4.72 -1.89
CA GLN A 96 -3.62 -5.36 -3.20
C GLN A 96 -2.39 -4.91 -3.99
N ARG A 97 -1.97 -3.66 -3.81
CA ARG A 97 -0.75 -3.15 -4.44
C ARG A 97 0.51 -3.75 -3.80
N MET A 98 0.48 -4.05 -2.50
CA MET A 98 1.56 -4.82 -1.85
C MET A 98 1.76 -6.20 -2.49
N ASP A 99 0.67 -6.85 -2.93
CA ASP A 99 0.76 -8.13 -3.64
C ASP A 99 1.52 -8.00 -4.98
N ASP A 100 1.54 -6.82 -5.61
CA ASP A 100 2.32 -6.58 -6.84
C ASP A 100 3.82 -6.66 -6.56
N VAL A 101 4.28 -6.01 -5.50
CA VAL A 101 5.68 -6.05 -5.06
C VAL A 101 6.08 -7.49 -4.74
N ARG A 102 5.25 -8.20 -3.96
CA ARG A 102 5.51 -9.61 -3.62
C ARG A 102 5.59 -10.49 -4.88
N ALA A 103 4.67 -10.32 -5.81
CA ALA A 103 4.66 -11.09 -7.07
C ALA A 103 5.91 -10.84 -7.93
N VAL A 104 6.44 -9.62 -7.92
CA VAL A 104 7.70 -9.27 -8.62
C VAL A 104 8.89 -9.89 -7.89
N LEU A 105 8.99 -9.75 -6.56
CA LEU A 105 10.06 -10.36 -5.77
C LEU A 105 10.11 -11.88 -5.96
N ASP A 106 8.96 -12.55 -5.87
CA ASP A 106 8.86 -14.00 -6.03
C ASP A 106 9.26 -14.42 -7.46
N ALA A 107 8.86 -13.67 -8.50
CA ALA A 107 9.19 -13.96 -9.90
C ALA A 107 10.69 -13.86 -10.22
N VAL A 108 11.43 -13.01 -9.50
CA VAL A 108 12.88 -12.86 -9.67
C VAL A 108 13.70 -13.67 -8.66
N GLY A 109 13.04 -14.44 -7.80
CA GLY A 109 13.66 -15.23 -6.75
C GLY A 109 14.32 -14.38 -5.66
N SER A 110 13.81 -13.16 -5.41
CA SER A 110 14.31 -12.28 -4.37
C SER A 110 13.64 -12.59 -3.03
N GLU A 111 14.41 -13.14 -2.09
CA GLU A 111 13.95 -13.38 -0.73
C GLU A 111 13.70 -12.06 0.02
N ARG A 112 14.61 -11.07 -0.13
CA ARG A 112 14.51 -9.75 0.51
C ARG A 112 15.06 -8.67 -0.41
N ALA A 113 14.47 -7.47 -0.35
CA ALA A 113 14.93 -6.32 -1.12
C ALA A 113 14.88 -5.03 -0.30
N ALA A 114 15.67 -4.04 -0.69
CA ALA A 114 15.45 -2.67 -0.24
C ALA A 114 14.28 -2.07 -1.02
N LEU A 115 13.43 -1.29 -0.37
CA LEU A 115 12.30 -0.62 -1.02
C LEU A 115 12.59 0.87 -1.12
N PHE A 116 12.45 1.46 -2.30
CA PHE A 116 12.57 2.90 -2.53
C PHE A 116 11.22 3.48 -2.96
N GLY A 117 10.47 4.01 -1.99
CA GLY A 117 9.19 4.70 -2.17
C GLY A 117 9.34 6.18 -2.45
N THR A 118 8.50 6.71 -3.35
CA THR A 118 8.51 8.12 -3.73
C THR A 118 7.10 8.72 -3.74
N GLY A 119 6.96 9.95 -3.27
CA GLY A 119 5.69 10.69 -3.29
C GLY A 119 4.54 9.96 -2.57
N PRO A 120 3.28 10.32 -2.87
CA PRO A 120 2.11 9.74 -2.20
C PRO A 120 2.00 8.21 -2.27
N ASP A 121 2.47 7.60 -3.37
CA ASP A 121 2.41 6.14 -3.54
C ASP A 121 3.51 5.40 -2.77
N GLY A 122 4.50 6.11 -2.22
CA GLY A 122 5.46 5.56 -1.27
C GLY A 122 4.81 5.04 0.02
N ALA A 123 3.57 5.43 0.33
CA ALA A 123 2.81 4.87 1.45
C ALA A 123 2.61 3.34 1.33
N MET A 124 2.61 2.79 0.12
CA MET A 124 2.61 1.34 -0.08
C MET A 124 3.93 0.71 0.40
N ALA A 125 5.08 1.36 0.19
CA ALA A 125 6.37 0.86 0.68
C ALA A 125 6.44 0.89 2.21
N VAL A 126 5.85 1.92 2.83
CA VAL A 126 5.66 2.01 4.28
C VAL A 126 4.84 0.82 4.81
N LEU A 127 3.68 0.57 4.21
CA LEU A 127 2.81 -0.53 4.64
C LEU A 127 3.49 -1.89 4.43
N PHE A 128 4.15 -2.10 3.28
CA PHE A 128 4.86 -3.34 2.98
C PHE A 128 5.99 -3.61 3.97
N ALA A 129 6.79 -2.59 4.32
CA ALA A 129 7.88 -2.73 5.28
C ALA A 129 7.41 -3.03 6.71
N ALA A 130 6.22 -2.55 7.10
CA ALA A 130 5.62 -2.85 8.39
C ALA A 130 4.97 -4.25 8.44
N THR A 131 4.36 -4.70 7.35
CA THR A 131 3.67 -5.99 7.26
C THR A 131 4.61 -7.16 6.99
N TYR A 132 5.65 -6.96 6.17
CA TYR A 132 6.60 -8.00 5.74
C TYR A 132 8.06 -7.60 6.01
N PRO A 133 8.46 -7.30 7.25
CA PRO A 133 9.84 -6.93 7.56
C PRO A 133 10.84 -8.03 7.17
N GLU A 134 10.42 -9.30 7.16
CA GLU A 134 11.22 -10.44 6.72
C GLU A 134 11.48 -10.47 5.21
N ARG A 135 10.78 -9.64 4.42
CA ARG A 135 10.97 -9.46 2.97
C ARG A 135 11.68 -8.16 2.62
N VAL A 136 12.04 -7.33 3.61
CA VAL A 136 12.61 -5.99 3.41
C VAL A 136 13.95 -5.85 4.13
N THR A 137 15.00 -5.51 3.39
CA THR A 137 16.33 -5.24 3.98
C THR A 137 16.44 -3.81 4.51
N ALA A 138 15.84 -2.84 3.81
CA ALA A 138 15.82 -1.44 4.16
C ALA A 138 14.66 -0.70 3.47
N LEU A 139 14.22 0.41 4.07
CA LEU A 139 13.22 1.30 3.50
C LEU A 139 13.85 2.67 3.18
N VAL A 140 13.66 3.15 1.96
CA VAL A 140 14.04 4.49 1.51
C VAL A 140 12.78 5.23 1.10
N LEU A 141 12.56 6.41 1.66
CA LEU A 141 11.40 7.26 1.36
C LEU A 141 11.89 8.60 0.82
N PHE A 142 11.44 9.01 -0.37
CA PHE A 142 11.68 10.35 -0.91
C PHE A 142 10.38 11.14 -1.01
N ALA A 143 10.25 12.18 -0.19
CA ALA A 143 9.09 13.09 -0.15
C ALA A 143 7.73 12.35 -0.09
N VAL A 144 7.64 11.32 0.77
CA VAL A 144 6.44 10.49 0.95
C VAL A 144 5.56 11.06 2.06
N PRO A 145 4.39 11.66 1.75
CA PRO A 145 3.43 12.05 2.78
C PRO A 145 2.75 10.80 3.36
N PRO A 146 2.63 10.69 4.70
CA PRO A 146 1.95 9.56 5.33
C PRO A 146 0.42 9.71 5.27
N ARG A 147 -0.08 10.91 4.94
CA ARG A 147 -1.50 11.23 4.80
C ARG A 147 -1.69 12.34 3.77
N GLY A 148 -2.72 12.23 2.93
CA GLY A 148 -3.06 13.25 1.94
C GLY A 148 -3.99 14.35 2.47
N MET A 149 -4.93 14.01 3.34
CA MET A 149 -5.91 14.95 3.93
C MET A 149 -5.40 15.64 5.20
N TRP A 150 -5.85 16.87 5.42
CA TRP A 150 -5.66 17.56 6.69
C TRP A 150 -6.28 16.77 7.86
N ALA A 151 -5.67 16.89 9.04
CA ALA A 151 -6.23 16.47 10.31
C ALA A 151 -5.78 17.43 11.44
N PRO A 152 -6.46 17.49 12.59
CA PRO A 152 -6.05 18.35 13.71
C PRO A 152 -4.61 18.15 14.16
N ASP A 153 -4.10 16.92 14.04
CA ASP A 153 -2.74 16.49 14.36
C ASP A 153 -1.84 16.34 13.11
N TYR A 154 -2.31 16.77 11.93
CA TYR A 154 -1.55 16.74 10.68
C TYR A 154 -1.94 17.94 9.78
N ALA A 155 -1.18 19.02 9.89
CA ALA A 155 -1.52 20.31 9.30
C ALA A 155 -1.19 20.45 7.81
N TRP A 156 -0.37 19.56 7.25
CA TRP A 156 0.16 19.68 5.88
C TRP A 156 -0.70 19.04 4.79
N GLY A 157 -1.75 18.31 5.16
CA GLY A 157 -2.68 17.71 4.21
C GLY A 157 -3.67 18.71 3.62
N LEU A 158 -4.36 18.31 2.56
CA LEU A 158 -5.37 19.12 1.90
C LEU A 158 -6.67 19.17 2.69
N ARG A 159 -7.35 20.32 2.66
CA ARG A 159 -8.73 20.44 3.14
C ARG A 159 -9.70 19.81 2.15
N GLU A 160 -10.92 19.55 2.59
CA GLU A 160 -11.92 18.81 1.80
C GLU A 160 -12.25 19.48 0.45
N ASP A 161 -12.36 20.80 0.44
CA ASP A 161 -12.61 21.59 -0.76
C ASP A 161 -11.42 21.57 -1.73
N GLU A 162 -10.19 21.68 -1.21
CA GLU A 162 -8.96 21.58 -2.00
C GLU A 162 -8.79 20.17 -2.59
N ALA A 163 -9.03 19.14 -1.77
CA ALA A 163 -8.97 17.73 -2.15
C ALA A 163 -9.96 17.40 -3.26
N ARG A 164 -11.22 17.82 -3.11
CA ARG A 164 -12.27 17.64 -4.12
C ARG A 164 -11.87 18.29 -5.44
N LYS A 165 -11.37 19.53 -5.39
CA LYS A 165 -10.89 20.23 -6.56
C LYS A 165 -9.72 19.52 -7.25
N VAL A 166 -8.76 18.98 -6.49
CA VAL A 166 -7.64 18.21 -7.06
C VAL A 166 -8.13 16.99 -7.85
N VAL A 167 -9.15 16.30 -7.36
CA VAL A 167 -9.72 15.12 -8.03
C VAL A 167 -10.52 15.52 -9.26
N GLU A 168 -11.40 16.52 -9.15
CA GLU A 168 -12.20 17.05 -10.26
C GLU A 168 -11.30 17.60 -11.39
N ASP A 169 -10.27 18.37 -11.04
CA ASP A 169 -9.33 18.93 -12.01
C ASP A 169 -8.51 17.82 -12.69
N ALA A 170 -8.12 16.76 -11.96
CA ALA A 170 -7.38 15.64 -12.55
C ALA A 170 -8.21 14.87 -13.60
N GLU A 171 -9.52 14.76 -13.41
CA GLU A 171 -10.43 14.16 -14.40
C GLU A 171 -10.70 15.12 -15.55
N ARG A 172 -11.10 16.36 -15.22
CA ARG A 172 -11.57 17.35 -16.20
C ARG A 172 -10.47 17.83 -17.13
N HIS A 173 -9.28 18.06 -16.58
CA HIS A 173 -8.13 18.59 -17.30
C HIS A 173 -7.11 17.48 -17.66
N PHE A 174 -7.60 16.24 -17.78
CA PHE A 174 -6.78 15.06 -18.05
C PHE A 174 -5.91 15.25 -19.29
N ALA A 175 -4.59 15.25 -19.08
CA ALA A 175 -3.57 15.43 -20.12
C ALA A 175 -3.79 16.68 -21.00
N GLU A 176 -4.36 17.74 -20.44
CA GLU A 176 -4.35 19.07 -21.02
C GLU A 176 -2.99 19.72 -20.80
N ARG A 177 -2.49 20.44 -21.81
CA ARG A 177 -1.14 21.02 -21.80
C ARG A 177 -0.99 22.08 -20.69
N ASP A 178 -1.95 22.98 -20.57
CA ASP A 178 -1.89 24.08 -19.60
C ASP A 178 -1.97 23.59 -18.15
N TYR A 179 -2.81 22.58 -17.90
CA TYR A 179 -2.89 21.95 -16.58
C TYR A 179 -1.61 21.17 -16.25
N THR A 180 -1.06 20.46 -17.23
CA THR A 180 0.23 19.75 -17.08
C THR A 180 1.37 20.72 -16.77
N ALA A 181 1.41 21.88 -17.45
CA ALA A 181 2.39 22.94 -17.18
C ALA A 181 2.26 23.52 -15.77
N GLN A 182 1.04 23.74 -15.28
CA GLN A 182 0.80 24.18 -13.90
C GLN A 182 1.26 23.16 -12.87
N LEU A 183 1.00 21.86 -13.10
CA LEU A 183 1.52 20.79 -12.24
C LEU A 183 3.04 20.71 -12.28
N ALA A 184 3.65 20.85 -13.46
CA ALA A 184 5.10 20.88 -13.64
C ALA A 184 5.76 22.01 -12.82
N GLN A 185 5.17 23.22 -12.82
CA GLN A 185 5.67 24.35 -12.02
C GLN A 185 5.68 24.09 -10.51
N ARG A 186 4.85 23.15 -10.03
CA ARG A 186 4.82 22.73 -8.62
C ARG A 186 5.75 21.55 -8.35
N MET A 187 5.76 20.54 -9.22
CA MET A 187 6.47 19.28 -8.99
C MET A 187 7.93 19.31 -9.44
N TYR A 188 8.26 20.01 -10.51
CA TYR A 188 9.62 20.08 -11.06
C TYR A 188 9.90 21.47 -11.68
N PRO A 189 9.79 22.55 -10.87
CA PRO A 189 9.96 23.92 -11.32
C PRO A 189 11.27 24.19 -12.08
N SER A 190 12.34 23.43 -11.83
CA SER A 190 13.65 23.66 -12.50
C SER A 190 13.62 23.41 -14.01
N ILE A 191 12.66 22.61 -14.49
CA ILE A 191 12.52 22.26 -15.92
C ILE A 191 11.12 22.54 -16.47
N ALA A 192 10.23 23.16 -15.68
CA ALA A 192 8.83 23.40 -16.07
C ALA A 192 8.65 24.39 -17.24
N ALA A 193 9.69 25.16 -17.58
CA ALA A 193 9.69 26.07 -18.73
C ALA A 193 10.04 25.39 -20.06
N ASP A 194 10.50 24.14 -20.02
CA ASP A 194 10.86 23.36 -21.20
C ASP A 194 9.60 22.74 -21.83
N ASP A 195 9.28 23.14 -23.06
CA ASP A 195 8.06 22.68 -23.72
C ASP A 195 8.08 21.20 -24.07
N ASP A 196 9.26 20.64 -24.35
CA ASP A 196 9.40 19.21 -24.65
C ASP A 196 9.11 18.37 -23.40
N VAL A 197 9.45 18.88 -22.21
CA VAL A 197 9.09 18.25 -20.92
C VAL A 197 7.56 18.20 -20.77
N ILE A 198 6.87 19.31 -21.05
CA ILE A 198 5.40 19.35 -20.95
C ILE A 198 4.75 18.45 -21.99
N ALA A 199 5.21 18.50 -23.25
CA ALA A 199 4.71 17.65 -24.32
C ALA A 199 4.89 16.16 -24.01
N TRP A 200 6.06 15.79 -23.47
CA TRP A 200 6.34 14.43 -23.02
C TRP A 200 5.43 14.03 -21.86
N ALA A 201 5.25 14.88 -20.84
CA ALA A 201 4.40 14.59 -19.69
C ALA A 201 2.91 14.41 -20.08
N VAL A 202 2.41 15.21 -21.02
CA VAL A 202 1.06 15.05 -21.60
C VAL A 202 0.93 13.68 -22.28
N ARG A 203 1.90 13.30 -23.12
CA ARG A 203 1.90 12.00 -23.80
C ARG A 203 2.01 10.85 -22.80
N ALA A 204 2.91 10.94 -21.83
CA ALA A 204 3.08 9.94 -20.79
C ALA A 204 1.77 9.74 -20.01
N THR A 205 1.08 10.81 -19.62
CA THR A 205 -0.20 10.72 -18.92
C THR A 205 -1.24 9.92 -19.70
N ARG A 206 -1.39 10.18 -21.01
CA ARG A 206 -2.34 9.49 -21.90
C ARG A 206 -2.02 8.01 -22.11
N LEU A 207 -0.73 7.66 -22.13
CA LEU A 207 -0.29 6.27 -22.32
C LEU A 207 -0.41 5.41 -21.06
N ASN A 208 -0.54 6.06 -19.89
CA ASN A 208 -0.51 5.36 -18.61
C ASN A 208 -1.88 5.15 -18.00
N SER A 209 -2.77 6.13 -18.13
CA SER A 209 -4.04 6.16 -17.43
C SER A 209 -5.16 6.71 -18.31
N THR A 210 -6.37 6.76 -17.75
CA THR A 210 -7.54 7.41 -18.31
C THR A 210 -8.06 8.46 -17.31
N PRO A 211 -8.94 9.41 -17.72
CA PRO A 211 -9.42 10.46 -16.82
C PRO A 211 -9.99 9.93 -15.51
N GLY A 212 -10.97 9.04 -15.57
CA GLY A 212 -11.60 8.46 -14.38
C GLY A 212 -10.64 7.60 -13.55
N ALA A 213 -9.71 6.89 -14.18
CA ALA A 213 -8.71 6.11 -13.45
C ALA A 213 -7.72 7.01 -12.69
N LEU A 214 -7.25 8.11 -13.31
CA LEU A 214 -6.38 9.08 -12.66
C LEU A 214 -7.10 9.77 -11.49
N ALA A 215 -8.34 10.19 -11.68
CA ALA A 215 -9.16 10.80 -10.64
C ALA A 215 -9.36 9.85 -9.45
N ALA A 216 -9.69 8.60 -9.72
CA ALA A 216 -9.88 7.58 -8.69
C ALA A 216 -8.57 7.25 -7.93
N LEU A 217 -7.43 7.21 -8.63
CA LEU A 217 -6.11 7.08 -8.01
C LEU A 217 -5.77 8.30 -7.12
N ARG A 218 -6.11 9.51 -7.56
CA ARG A 218 -5.92 10.74 -6.77
C ARG A 218 -6.78 10.75 -5.53
N GLN A 219 -8.06 10.43 -5.66
CA GLN A 219 -8.99 10.32 -4.53
C GLN A 219 -8.46 9.34 -3.48
N MET A 220 -8.05 8.15 -3.92
CA MET A 220 -7.49 7.17 -3.00
C MET A 220 -6.20 7.66 -2.32
N ASN A 221 -5.28 8.30 -3.06
CA ASN A 221 -4.05 8.83 -2.45
C ASN A 221 -4.34 9.90 -1.38
N LEU A 222 -5.47 10.60 -1.47
CA LEU A 222 -5.92 11.53 -0.44
C LEU A 222 -6.43 10.79 0.80
N GLU A 223 -7.19 9.71 0.60
CA GLU A 223 -7.77 8.87 1.65
C GLU A 223 -6.76 8.03 2.44
N ILE A 224 -5.60 7.74 1.86
CA ILE A 224 -4.53 7.00 2.55
C ILE A 224 -4.09 7.74 3.81
N ASP A 225 -4.03 7.01 4.91
CA ASP A 225 -3.37 7.42 6.14
C ASP A 225 -2.57 6.25 6.74
N VAL A 226 -1.24 6.35 6.68
CA VAL A 226 -0.30 5.37 7.24
C VAL A 226 0.40 5.91 8.48
N ARG A 227 -0.05 7.01 9.08
CA ARG A 227 0.61 7.60 10.29
C ARG A 227 0.67 6.62 11.45
N THR A 228 -0.38 5.81 11.63
CA THR A 228 -0.44 4.76 12.67
C THR A 228 0.47 3.57 12.38
N VAL A 229 0.95 3.43 11.14
CA VAL A 229 1.86 2.35 10.71
C VAL A 229 3.31 2.74 10.92
N LEU A 230 3.68 4.01 10.80
CA LEU A 230 5.06 4.48 10.91
C LEU A 230 5.79 3.97 12.18
N PRO A 231 5.18 3.97 13.39
CA PRO A 231 5.86 3.50 14.60
C PRO A 231 6.10 1.99 14.63
N THR A 232 5.42 1.23 13.77
CA THR A 232 5.50 -0.23 13.69
C THR A 232 6.62 -0.72 12.76
N ILE A 233 7.23 0.18 11.99
CA ILE A 233 8.35 -0.17 11.10
C ILE A 233 9.57 -0.55 11.95
N ARG A 234 10.21 -1.67 11.60
CA ARG A 234 11.38 -2.21 12.29
C ARG A 234 12.63 -2.28 11.41
N VAL A 235 12.47 -2.17 10.09
CA VAL A 235 13.59 -2.20 9.16
C VAL A 235 14.34 -0.86 9.14
N PRO A 236 15.67 -0.87 8.91
CA PRO A 236 16.43 0.36 8.75
C PRO A 236 15.80 1.28 7.72
N THR A 237 15.58 2.54 8.08
CA THR A 237 14.85 3.49 7.24
C THR A 237 15.67 4.77 6.98
N LEU A 238 15.71 5.20 5.72
CA LEU A 238 16.23 6.49 5.28
C LEU A 238 15.09 7.34 4.71
N VAL A 239 14.93 8.55 5.23
CA VAL A 239 13.97 9.54 4.75
C VAL A 239 14.72 10.70 4.10
N LEU A 240 14.50 10.87 2.81
CA LEU A 240 15.08 11.91 1.97
C LEU A 240 14.03 12.95 1.59
N HIS A 241 14.42 14.21 1.56
CA HIS A 241 13.56 15.29 1.10
C HIS A 241 14.39 16.47 0.59
N ARG A 242 13.92 17.21 -0.42
CA ARG A 242 14.58 18.46 -0.86
C ARG A 242 13.99 19.67 -0.14
N GLY A 243 14.80 20.45 0.56
CA GLY A 243 14.31 21.53 1.43
C GLY A 243 13.44 22.58 0.73
N GLY A 244 13.60 22.78 -0.58
CA GLY A 244 12.81 23.71 -1.38
C GLY A 244 11.64 23.11 -2.17
N ASP A 245 11.25 21.85 -1.91
CA ASP A 245 10.11 21.19 -2.54
C ASP A 245 8.83 22.03 -2.40
N ARG A 246 8.20 22.36 -3.53
CA ARG A 246 6.99 23.20 -3.61
C ARG A 246 5.70 22.39 -3.72
N TYR A 247 5.80 21.08 -3.85
CA TYR A 247 4.67 20.17 -3.97
C TYR A 247 4.29 19.57 -2.61
N VAL A 248 5.28 19.07 -1.86
CA VAL A 248 5.11 18.56 -0.49
C VAL A 248 6.08 19.32 0.42
N PRO A 249 5.63 19.95 1.52
CA PRO A 249 6.54 20.63 2.44
C PRO A 249 7.54 19.67 3.10
N VAL A 250 8.77 20.14 3.29
CA VAL A 250 9.85 19.36 3.94
C VAL A 250 9.51 18.85 5.33
N ASP A 251 8.70 19.61 6.08
CA ASP A 251 8.26 19.24 7.43
C ASP A 251 7.47 17.92 7.46
N VAL A 252 6.84 17.54 6.35
CA VAL A 252 6.17 16.23 6.22
C VAL A 252 7.17 15.09 6.36
N SER A 253 8.34 15.19 5.72
CA SER A 253 9.36 14.15 5.83
C SER A 253 10.09 14.16 7.17
N ARG A 254 10.23 15.34 7.80
CA ARG A 254 10.71 15.43 9.20
C ARG A 254 9.77 14.70 10.15
N PHE A 255 8.46 14.99 10.04
CA PHE A 255 7.43 14.27 10.79
C PHE A 255 7.51 12.75 10.57
N VAL A 256 7.61 12.29 9.32
CA VAL A 256 7.73 10.85 9.03
C VAL A 256 8.94 10.23 9.71
N ALA A 257 10.11 10.88 9.63
CA ALA A 257 11.32 10.37 10.27
C ALA A 257 11.20 10.33 11.81
N GLU A 258 10.54 11.31 12.43
CA GLU A 258 10.28 11.31 13.88
C GLU A 258 9.36 10.17 14.33
N GLN A 259 8.43 9.74 13.48
CA GLN A 259 7.49 8.66 13.80
C GLN A 259 8.07 7.26 13.58
N ILE A 260 9.14 7.11 12.79
CA ILE A 260 9.75 5.80 12.49
C ILE A 260 10.94 5.57 13.43
N PRO A 261 10.91 4.54 14.30
CA PRO A 261 12.01 4.26 15.20
C PRO A 261 13.33 4.01 14.47
N GLY A 262 14.36 4.80 14.82
CA GLY A 262 15.69 4.66 14.23
C GLY A 262 15.82 5.13 12.77
N ALA A 263 14.83 5.84 12.23
CA ALA A 263 14.96 6.42 10.89
C ALA A 263 16.06 7.49 10.83
N LEU A 264 16.82 7.47 9.73
CA LEU A 264 17.75 8.52 9.38
C LEU A 264 17.02 9.52 8.48
N TYR A 265 17.07 10.81 8.85
CA TYR A 265 16.56 11.89 8.00
C TYR A 265 17.73 12.63 7.36
N GLN A 266 17.64 12.86 6.05
CA GLN A 266 18.58 13.70 5.32
C GLN A 266 17.82 14.66 4.42
N GLU A 267 18.02 15.95 4.69
CA GLU A 267 17.58 17.03 3.83
C GLU A 267 18.60 17.28 2.72
N LEU A 268 18.13 17.43 1.49
CA LEU A 268 18.93 17.67 0.30
C LEU A 268 18.63 19.05 -0.27
N ASP A 269 19.60 19.61 -0.99
CA ASP A 269 19.40 20.85 -1.73
C ASP A 269 18.49 20.63 -2.96
N GLY A 270 17.70 21.65 -3.29
CA GLY A 270 16.89 21.72 -4.50
C GLY A 270 15.41 21.98 -4.26
N ILE A 271 14.67 22.12 -5.36
CA ILE A 271 13.27 22.59 -5.36
C ILE A 271 12.27 21.63 -6.02
N ASP A 272 12.78 20.55 -6.62
CA ASP A 272 11.98 19.60 -7.38
C ASP A 272 11.54 18.42 -6.50
N HIS A 273 10.26 18.07 -6.59
CA HIS A 273 9.63 16.95 -5.87
C HIS A 273 10.02 15.56 -6.42
N ILE A 274 10.58 15.52 -7.63
CA ILE A 274 10.87 14.28 -8.33
C ILE A 274 12.37 13.94 -8.19
N PRO A 275 12.75 12.74 -7.72
CA PRO A 275 14.15 12.45 -7.37
C PRO A 275 15.09 12.47 -8.58
N TRP A 276 14.61 12.14 -9.78
CA TRP A 276 15.41 12.16 -11.02
C TRP A 276 15.50 13.54 -11.71
N VAL A 277 14.97 14.61 -11.10
CA VAL A 277 15.04 16.00 -11.59
C VAL A 277 15.84 16.86 -10.59
N GLY A 278 16.47 17.93 -11.07
CA GLY A 278 17.36 18.77 -10.26
C GLY A 278 18.74 18.16 -10.16
N ASP A 279 19.21 17.88 -8.94
CA ASP A 279 20.40 17.09 -8.68
C ASP A 279 20.01 15.65 -8.28
N PRO A 280 19.93 14.71 -9.24
CA PRO A 280 19.67 13.30 -8.94
C PRO A 280 20.86 12.59 -8.31
N GLY A 281 22.08 13.11 -8.48
CA GLY A 281 23.31 12.48 -8.00
C GLY A 281 23.36 12.41 -6.48
N THR A 282 22.95 13.48 -5.80
CA THR A 282 22.85 13.51 -4.33
C THR A 282 21.89 12.45 -3.78
N VAL A 283 20.77 12.22 -4.47
CA VAL A 283 19.81 11.17 -4.12
C VAL A 283 20.44 9.79 -4.32
N VAL A 284 21.05 9.53 -5.47
CA VAL A 284 21.72 8.25 -5.77
C VAL A 284 22.81 7.95 -4.75
N VAL A 285 23.64 8.92 -4.40
CA VAL A 285 24.73 8.75 -3.41
C VAL A 285 24.16 8.40 -2.05
N ALA A 286 23.18 9.17 -1.55
CA ALA A 286 22.56 8.90 -0.25
C ALA A 286 21.92 7.51 -0.19
N VAL A 287 21.21 7.11 -1.26
CA VAL A 287 20.62 5.78 -1.36
C VAL A 287 21.70 4.70 -1.36
N ARG A 288 22.72 4.82 -2.23
CA ARG A 288 23.83 3.87 -2.35
C ARG A 288 24.54 3.66 -1.01
N GLU A 289 25.00 4.75 -0.39
CA GLU A 289 25.73 4.69 0.89
C GLU A 289 24.91 4.00 1.98
N PHE A 290 23.62 4.32 2.05
CA PHE A 290 22.71 3.72 3.00
C PHE A 290 22.51 2.23 2.75
N VAL A 291 22.12 1.83 1.53
CA VAL A 291 21.82 0.41 1.25
C VAL A 291 23.07 -0.46 1.27
N GLU A 292 24.23 0.03 0.82
CA GLU A 292 25.49 -0.70 0.92
C GLU A 292 25.94 -0.89 2.37
N ARG A 293 25.72 0.12 3.23
CA ARG A 293 25.97 -0.01 4.67
C ARG A 293 25.07 -1.07 5.30
N ILE A 294 23.77 -0.98 5.06
CA ILE A 294 22.79 -1.93 5.58
C ILE A 294 23.08 -3.34 5.05
N TRP A 295 23.51 -3.48 3.79
CA TRP A 295 23.91 -4.76 3.22
C TRP A 295 25.16 -5.38 3.84
N ARG A 296 26.13 -4.56 4.21
CA ARG A 296 27.34 -5.01 4.90
C ARG A 296 27.08 -5.39 6.35
N GLU A 297 26.26 -4.60 7.05
CA GLU A 297 25.94 -4.78 8.47
C GLU A 297 24.89 -5.88 8.71
N LYS A 298 24.02 -6.12 7.74
CA LYS A 298 22.91 -7.08 7.78
C LYS A 298 22.09 -7.05 9.07
N PRO A 299 21.65 -5.87 9.56
CA PRO A 299 20.93 -5.77 10.83
C PRO A 299 19.62 -6.58 10.84
N TRP A 300 19.07 -6.90 9.68
CA TRP A 300 17.87 -7.74 9.55
C TRP A 300 18.08 -9.22 9.90
N GLU A 301 19.33 -9.67 10.11
CA GLU A 301 19.61 -11.01 10.65
C GLU A 301 19.36 -11.04 12.17
N GLU A 302 19.41 -9.88 12.84
CA GLU A 302 19.10 -9.71 14.27
C GLU A 302 17.64 -9.25 14.52
N ILE A 303 16.95 -8.76 13.49
CA ILE A 303 15.52 -8.49 13.56
C ILE A 303 14.80 -9.83 13.59
N GLU A 304 14.50 -10.33 14.79
CA GLU A 304 13.48 -11.35 14.95
C GLU A 304 12.15 -10.74 14.48
N PRO A 305 11.43 -11.35 13.52
CA PRO A 305 10.13 -10.88 13.06
C PRO A 305 9.04 -11.11 14.12
N ASP A 306 9.41 -11.13 15.39
CA ASP A 306 8.53 -11.22 16.53
C ASP A 306 7.54 -10.06 16.56
N ARG A 307 7.71 -9.00 15.76
CA ARG A 307 6.73 -7.93 15.64
C ARG A 307 6.45 -7.51 14.20
N VAL A 308 5.17 -7.57 13.81
CA VAL A 308 4.69 -7.16 12.47
C VAL A 308 3.37 -6.42 12.57
N LEU A 309 3.02 -5.65 11.55
CA LEU A 309 1.66 -5.13 11.39
C LEU A 309 0.74 -6.24 10.87
N ALA A 310 -0.30 -6.58 11.64
CA ALA A 310 -1.32 -7.55 11.23
C ALA A 310 -2.74 -7.03 11.50
N THR A 311 -3.71 -7.55 10.77
CA THR A 311 -5.14 -7.37 11.07
C THR A 311 -5.69 -8.62 11.73
N VAL A 312 -6.35 -8.47 12.87
CA VAL A 312 -7.04 -9.55 13.58
C VAL A 312 -8.53 -9.49 13.32
N LEU A 313 -9.14 -10.67 13.12
CA LEU A 313 -10.58 -10.87 12.99
C LEU A 313 -11.04 -11.77 14.13
N PHE A 314 -12.07 -11.31 14.85
CA PHE A 314 -12.81 -12.11 15.80
C PHE A 314 -14.25 -12.27 15.34
N THR A 315 -14.78 -13.49 15.40
CA THR A 315 -16.20 -13.76 15.17
C THR A 315 -16.78 -14.56 16.33
N ASP A 316 -18.07 -14.43 16.57
CA ASP A 316 -18.79 -15.15 17.62
C ASP A 316 -20.26 -15.37 17.22
N ILE A 317 -20.86 -16.51 17.60
CA ILE A 317 -22.28 -16.78 17.28
C ILE A 317 -23.16 -16.02 18.26
N VAL A 318 -24.11 -15.24 17.73
CA VAL A 318 -25.07 -14.51 18.55
C VAL A 318 -26.01 -15.48 19.25
N GLY A 319 -26.16 -15.32 20.58
CA GLY A 319 -27.09 -16.12 21.37
C GLY A 319 -26.75 -17.62 21.40
N SER A 320 -25.48 -17.97 21.24
CA SER A 320 -25.04 -19.37 21.10
C SER A 320 -25.43 -20.27 22.28
N THR A 321 -25.37 -19.75 23.49
CA THR A 321 -25.78 -20.49 24.70
C THR A 321 -27.28 -20.83 24.67
N GLU A 322 -28.14 -19.89 24.29
CA GLU A 322 -29.58 -20.13 24.16
C GLU A 322 -29.88 -21.14 23.05
N LYS A 323 -29.26 -20.97 21.87
CA LYS A 323 -29.39 -21.92 20.75
C LYS A 323 -28.93 -23.32 21.13
N ALA A 324 -27.81 -23.46 21.85
CA ALA A 324 -27.30 -24.74 22.31
C ALA A 324 -28.31 -25.46 23.23
N MET A 325 -28.94 -24.72 24.14
CA MET A 325 -29.98 -25.25 25.04
C MET A 325 -31.25 -25.68 24.29
N THR A 326 -31.67 -24.92 23.27
CA THR A 326 -32.84 -25.25 22.45
C THR A 326 -32.61 -26.46 21.54
N LEU A 327 -31.44 -26.58 20.91
CA LEU A 327 -31.13 -27.63 19.93
C LEU A 327 -30.71 -28.96 20.58
N GLY A 328 -30.13 -28.89 21.79
CA GLY A 328 -29.51 -30.02 22.47
C GLY A 328 -28.13 -30.39 21.89
N ASN A 329 -27.34 -31.09 22.72
CA ASN A 329 -25.90 -31.30 22.49
C ASN A 329 -25.51 -31.98 21.17
N ALA A 330 -26.37 -32.82 20.58
CA ALA A 330 -26.06 -33.52 19.34
C ALA A 330 -26.19 -32.58 18.13
N ARG A 331 -27.35 -31.90 18.00
CA ARG A 331 -27.61 -30.95 16.92
C ARG A 331 -26.75 -29.70 17.02
N TRP A 332 -26.45 -29.24 18.24
CA TRP A 332 -25.51 -28.14 18.45
C TRP A 332 -24.10 -28.48 17.95
N ARG A 333 -23.62 -29.71 18.20
CA ARG A 333 -22.31 -30.15 17.69
C ARG A 333 -22.27 -30.22 16.16
N GLU A 334 -23.34 -30.71 15.54
CA GLU A 334 -23.47 -30.77 14.08
C GLU A 334 -23.45 -29.36 13.47
N LEU A 335 -24.24 -28.44 14.03
CA LEU A 335 -24.25 -27.03 13.62
C LEU A 335 -22.87 -26.37 13.80
N LEU A 336 -22.19 -26.61 14.91
CA LEU A 336 -20.84 -26.08 15.13
C LEU A 336 -19.82 -26.64 14.14
N HIS A 337 -19.90 -27.93 13.79
CA HIS A 337 -19.02 -28.50 12.78
C HIS A 337 -19.24 -27.85 11.40
N GLU A 338 -20.50 -27.62 11.01
CA GLU A 338 -20.81 -26.96 9.74
C GLU A 338 -20.39 -25.49 9.74
N HIS A 339 -20.66 -24.77 10.83
CA HIS A 339 -20.19 -23.41 11.08
C HIS A 339 -18.67 -23.33 10.93
N HIS A 340 -17.92 -24.18 11.66
CA HIS A 340 -16.45 -24.19 11.61
C HIS A 340 -15.92 -24.47 10.21
N SER A 341 -16.53 -25.41 9.49
CA SER A 341 -16.14 -25.74 8.11
C SER A 341 -16.31 -24.54 7.17
N ARG A 342 -17.45 -23.84 7.24
CA ARG A 342 -17.73 -22.66 6.42
C ARG A 342 -16.79 -21.50 6.75
N VAL A 343 -16.57 -21.23 8.03
CA VAL A 343 -15.65 -20.18 8.49
C VAL A 343 -14.22 -20.44 7.99
N ARG A 344 -13.71 -21.66 8.19
CA ARG A 344 -12.37 -22.06 7.70
C ARG A 344 -12.24 -21.91 6.19
N GLY A 345 -13.29 -22.29 5.45
CA GLY A 345 -13.34 -22.10 4.00
C GLY A 345 -13.17 -20.65 3.57
N GLN A 346 -13.84 -19.71 4.25
CA GLN A 346 -13.70 -18.29 3.96
C GLN A 346 -12.34 -17.74 4.41
N ILE A 347 -11.86 -18.10 5.61
CA ILE A 347 -10.52 -17.70 6.08
C ILE A 347 -9.46 -18.11 5.05
N ALA A 348 -9.47 -19.35 4.60
CA ALA A 348 -8.54 -19.82 3.57
C ALA A 348 -8.71 -19.08 2.23
N ARG A 349 -9.96 -18.87 1.77
CA ARG A 349 -10.27 -18.14 0.53
C ARG A 349 -9.69 -16.72 0.53
N PHE A 350 -9.75 -16.03 1.65
CA PHE A 350 -9.27 -14.67 1.82
C PHE A 350 -7.83 -14.60 2.38
N ARG A 351 -7.10 -15.72 2.36
CA ARG A 351 -5.71 -15.86 2.82
C ARG A 351 -5.48 -15.43 4.28
N GLY A 352 -6.49 -15.60 5.11
CA GLY A 352 -6.33 -15.51 6.55
C GLY A 352 -5.66 -16.76 7.11
N ARG A 353 -5.09 -16.61 8.29
CA ARG A 353 -4.59 -17.72 9.11
C ARG A 353 -5.46 -17.83 10.36
N GLU A 354 -6.09 -18.98 10.55
CA GLU A 354 -6.73 -19.34 11.82
C GLU A 354 -5.66 -19.41 12.91
N ILE A 355 -5.87 -18.68 14.01
CA ILE A 355 -4.95 -18.66 15.16
C ILE A 355 -5.52 -19.51 16.29
N ASP A 356 -6.82 -19.34 16.58
CA ASP A 356 -7.49 -20.09 17.63
C ASP A 356 -9.01 -20.15 17.40
N THR A 357 -9.66 -21.08 18.10
CA THR A 357 -11.12 -21.21 18.19
C THR A 357 -11.53 -21.39 19.64
N ALA A 358 -12.47 -20.57 20.11
CA ALA A 358 -13.00 -20.65 21.47
C ALA A 358 -14.49 -21.00 21.42
N GLY A 359 -14.80 -22.30 21.41
CA GLY A 359 -16.18 -22.80 21.28
C GLY A 359 -16.77 -22.49 19.91
N ASP A 360 -17.66 -21.51 19.88
CA ASP A 360 -18.33 -20.97 18.70
C ASP A 360 -17.61 -19.76 18.08
N GLY A 361 -16.62 -19.18 18.77
CA GLY A 361 -15.86 -18.05 18.26
C GLY A 361 -14.59 -18.45 17.47
N PHE A 362 -14.22 -17.61 16.50
CA PHE A 362 -12.95 -17.71 15.77
C PHE A 362 -12.06 -16.51 16.04
N PHE A 363 -10.75 -16.77 16.10
CA PHE A 363 -9.69 -15.78 16.04
C PHE A 363 -8.79 -16.07 14.85
N ALA A 364 -8.77 -15.15 13.89
CA ALA A 364 -7.94 -15.23 12.69
C ALA A 364 -7.08 -13.97 12.51
N SER A 365 -6.01 -14.11 11.74
CA SER A 365 -5.11 -13.01 11.36
C SER A 365 -4.98 -12.89 9.84
N PHE A 366 -4.75 -11.67 9.37
CA PHE A 366 -4.61 -11.30 7.98
C PHE A 366 -3.47 -10.30 7.81
N ASP A 367 -2.79 -10.39 6.68
CA ASP A 367 -1.75 -9.47 6.19
C ASP A 367 -2.34 -8.20 5.52
N GLY A 368 -3.66 -8.02 5.60
CA GLY A 368 -4.38 -6.89 5.00
C GLY A 368 -5.79 -6.69 5.59
N PRO A 369 -6.16 -5.45 5.94
CA PRO A 369 -7.45 -5.15 6.57
C PRO A 369 -8.66 -5.28 5.64
N ALA A 370 -8.55 -4.95 4.35
CA ALA A 370 -9.70 -5.05 3.44
C ALA A 370 -10.03 -6.52 3.13
N ARG A 371 -9.03 -7.39 3.00
CA ARG A 371 -9.21 -8.85 2.95
C ARG A 371 -9.93 -9.37 4.19
N ALA A 372 -9.52 -8.93 5.38
CA ALA A 372 -10.13 -9.36 6.63
C ALA A 372 -11.62 -8.95 6.71
N ILE A 373 -11.97 -7.74 6.29
CA ILE A 373 -13.37 -7.27 6.22
C ILE A 373 -14.19 -8.10 5.23
N ARG A 374 -13.66 -8.33 4.02
CA ARG A 374 -14.36 -9.15 3.02
C ARG A 374 -14.54 -10.60 3.51
N CYS A 375 -13.56 -11.15 4.20
CA CYS A 375 -13.69 -12.44 4.87
C CYS A 375 -14.81 -12.41 5.91
N ALA A 376 -14.87 -11.41 6.78
CA ALA A 376 -15.90 -11.29 7.81
C ALA A 376 -17.32 -11.28 7.21
N GLY A 377 -17.53 -10.51 6.14
CA GLY A 377 -18.84 -10.48 5.48
C GLY A 377 -19.15 -11.78 4.71
N ALA A 378 -18.17 -12.41 4.07
CA ALA A 378 -18.37 -13.71 3.47
C ALA A 378 -18.68 -14.81 4.51
N VAL A 379 -18.09 -14.72 5.71
CA VAL A 379 -18.44 -15.60 6.83
C VAL A 379 -19.88 -15.35 7.26
N ARG A 380 -20.27 -14.10 7.52
CA ARG A 380 -21.66 -13.73 7.88
C ARG A 380 -22.66 -14.29 6.88
N ASP A 381 -22.41 -14.09 5.59
CA ASP A 381 -23.32 -14.55 4.54
C ASP A 381 -23.37 -16.08 4.47
N ALA A 382 -22.22 -16.76 4.61
CA ALA A 382 -22.15 -18.21 4.58
C ALA A 382 -22.82 -18.88 5.80
N VAL A 383 -22.81 -18.26 6.97
CA VAL A 383 -23.41 -18.82 8.19
C VAL A 383 -24.88 -18.46 8.34
N ALA A 384 -25.35 -17.38 7.70
CA ALA A 384 -26.78 -17.05 7.61
C ALA A 384 -27.60 -18.19 6.98
N GLU A 385 -27.03 -18.94 6.03
CA GLU A 385 -27.63 -20.15 5.46
C GLU A 385 -27.87 -21.27 6.48
N LEU A 386 -27.18 -21.24 7.63
CA LEU A 386 -27.37 -22.16 8.76
C LEU A 386 -28.44 -21.68 9.75
N GLY A 387 -29.06 -20.52 9.52
CA GLY A 387 -30.02 -19.92 10.45
C GLY A 387 -29.36 -19.38 11.73
N ILE A 388 -28.09 -18.98 11.65
CA ILE A 388 -27.36 -18.33 12.74
C ILE A 388 -26.82 -16.98 12.29
N GLU A 389 -26.81 -16.05 13.23
CA GLU A 389 -26.22 -14.73 13.09
C GLU A 389 -24.88 -14.75 13.81
N ILE A 390 -23.93 -13.99 13.28
CA ILE A 390 -22.64 -13.76 13.94
C ILE A 390 -22.43 -12.29 14.18
N ARG A 391 -21.56 -11.98 15.13
CA ARG A 391 -20.95 -10.66 15.26
C ARG A 391 -19.48 -10.76 14.90
N ALA A 392 -18.92 -9.72 14.29
CA ALA A 392 -17.52 -9.69 13.90
C ALA A 392 -16.85 -8.38 14.33
N GLY A 393 -15.61 -8.48 14.79
CA GLY A 393 -14.78 -7.33 15.13
C GLY A 393 -13.39 -7.42 14.52
N LEU A 394 -12.92 -6.31 13.97
CA LEU A 394 -11.60 -6.22 13.36
C LEU A 394 -10.77 -5.06 13.92
N HIS A 395 -9.48 -5.33 14.06
CA HIS A 395 -8.49 -4.33 14.43
C HIS A 395 -7.16 -4.61 13.71
N ALA A 396 -6.43 -3.55 13.36
CA ALA A 396 -5.10 -3.63 12.76
C ALA A 396 -4.11 -2.89 13.64
N GLY A 397 -2.94 -3.49 13.86
CA GLY A 397 -1.91 -2.92 14.72
C GLY A 397 -0.65 -3.78 14.77
N GLU A 398 0.37 -3.27 15.45
CA GLU A 398 1.57 -4.05 15.74
C GLU A 398 1.20 -5.24 16.62
N CYS A 399 1.71 -6.41 16.24
CA CYS A 399 1.42 -7.67 16.91
C CYS A 399 2.70 -8.44 17.17
N GLU A 400 2.73 -9.19 18.28
CA GLU A 400 3.84 -10.09 18.56
C GLU A 400 3.60 -11.45 17.88
N LEU A 401 4.59 -11.99 17.16
CA LEU A 401 4.56 -13.32 16.56
C LEU A 401 5.30 -14.30 17.48
N ILE A 402 4.55 -15.05 18.29
CA ILE A 402 5.11 -16.06 19.22
C ILE A 402 4.71 -17.44 18.72
N ASP A 403 5.68 -18.27 18.32
CA ASP A 403 5.46 -19.60 17.72
C ASP A 403 4.47 -19.57 16.54
N GLY A 404 4.50 -18.47 15.77
CA GLY A 404 3.58 -18.23 14.65
C GLY A 404 2.15 -17.87 15.06
N LYS A 405 1.88 -17.62 16.34
CA LYS A 405 0.60 -17.06 16.81
C LYS A 405 0.72 -15.56 17.00
N VAL A 406 -0.34 -14.86 16.66
CA VAL A 406 -0.47 -13.41 16.86
C VAL A 406 -0.84 -13.14 18.31
N GLY A 407 -0.03 -12.33 18.98
CA GLY A 407 -0.17 -11.90 20.37
C GLY A 407 -0.06 -10.38 20.53
N GLY A 408 -0.17 -9.92 21.78
CA GLY A 408 -0.07 -8.51 22.13
C GLY A 408 -1.42 -7.78 22.20
N VAL A 409 -1.35 -6.47 22.40
CA VAL A 409 -2.52 -5.61 22.67
C VAL A 409 -3.55 -5.63 21.53
N VAL A 410 -3.09 -5.89 20.29
CA VAL A 410 -3.95 -6.01 19.09
C VAL A 410 -5.07 -7.03 19.28
N VAL A 411 -4.77 -8.17 19.93
CA VAL A 411 -5.70 -9.28 20.18
C VAL A 411 -6.80 -8.83 21.14
N HIS A 412 -6.41 -8.12 22.19
CA HIS A 412 -7.35 -7.59 23.17
C HIS A 412 -8.27 -6.52 22.57
N ILE A 413 -7.73 -5.61 21.76
CA ILE A 413 -8.53 -4.59 21.09
C ILE A 413 -9.52 -5.25 20.13
N GLY A 414 -9.05 -6.16 19.25
CA GLY A 414 -9.92 -6.85 18.28
C GLY A 414 -11.07 -7.62 18.94
N ALA A 415 -10.79 -8.34 20.03
CA ALA A 415 -11.82 -9.05 20.79
C ALA A 415 -12.83 -8.08 21.45
N ARG A 416 -12.39 -6.90 21.88
CA ARG A 416 -13.28 -5.87 22.44
C ARG A 416 -14.12 -5.17 21.38
N VAL A 417 -13.57 -4.94 20.19
CA VAL A 417 -14.34 -4.47 19.04
C VAL A 417 -15.43 -5.48 18.68
N ALA A 418 -15.12 -6.78 18.63
CA ALA A 418 -16.12 -7.80 18.33
C ALA A 418 -17.23 -7.89 19.38
N ALA A 419 -16.91 -7.65 20.65
CA ALA A 419 -17.88 -7.67 21.74
C ALA A 419 -18.90 -6.51 21.67
N GLU A 420 -18.53 -5.39 21.03
CA GLU A 420 -19.41 -4.22 20.83
C GLU A 420 -20.29 -4.35 19.57
N ALA A 421 -20.05 -5.34 18.72
CA ALA A 421 -20.81 -5.54 17.49
C ALA A 421 -22.19 -6.16 17.77
N GLU A 422 -23.22 -5.58 17.15
CA GLU A 422 -24.58 -6.11 17.13
C GLU A 422 -24.71 -7.39 16.26
N PRO A 423 -25.85 -8.10 16.28
CA PRO A 423 -26.06 -9.24 15.41
C PRO A 423 -25.92 -8.88 13.92
N ASP A 424 -25.22 -9.74 13.17
CA ASP A 424 -24.83 -9.57 11.76
C ASP A 424 -24.00 -8.31 11.46
N GLU A 425 -23.51 -7.64 12.50
CA GLU A 425 -22.65 -6.47 12.38
C GLU A 425 -21.17 -6.86 12.27
N ILE A 426 -20.47 -6.16 11.38
CA ILE A 426 -19.02 -6.18 11.27
C ILE A 426 -18.51 -4.82 11.73
N LEU A 427 -17.88 -4.78 12.90
CA LEU A 427 -17.36 -3.57 13.50
C LEU A 427 -15.83 -3.50 13.36
N VAL A 428 -15.29 -2.32 13.07
CA VAL A 428 -13.85 -2.11 12.91
C VAL A 428 -13.36 -0.92 13.71
N SER A 429 -12.10 -0.97 14.15
CA SER A 429 -11.42 0.21 14.73
C SER A 429 -11.08 1.25 13.66
N GLY A 430 -10.89 2.51 14.07
CA GLY A 430 -10.38 3.58 13.19
C GLY A 430 -9.12 3.22 12.38
N THR A 431 -8.16 2.51 12.98
CA THR A 431 -6.94 2.06 12.29
C THR A 431 -7.24 1.19 11.07
N VAL A 432 -8.25 0.32 11.14
CA VAL A 432 -8.65 -0.52 10.01
C VAL A 432 -9.26 0.34 8.91
N LYS A 433 -10.16 1.27 9.27
CA LYS A 433 -10.80 2.19 8.32
C LYS A 433 -9.77 3.04 7.57
N ASP A 434 -8.69 3.45 8.22
CA ASP A 434 -7.65 4.28 7.62
C ASP A 434 -6.74 3.51 6.64
N LEU A 435 -6.61 2.20 6.81
CA LEU A 435 -5.75 1.34 5.98
C LEU A 435 -6.45 0.69 4.77
N VAL A 436 -7.77 0.89 4.61
CA VAL A 436 -8.54 0.31 3.51
C VAL A 436 -8.91 1.30 2.41
N ALA A 437 -8.20 2.43 2.32
CA ALA A 437 -8.36 3.41 1.24
C ALA A 437 -8.36 2.73 -0.14
N GLY A 438 -9.33 3.11 -0.99
CA GLY A 438 -9.50 2.54 -2.34
C GLY A 438 -10.18 1.19 -2.41
N SER A 439 -10.42 0.49 -1.30
CA SER A 439 -11.06 -0.84 -1.31
C SER A 439 -12.53 -0.86 -1.74
N GLY A 440 -13.17 0.31 -1.84
CA GLY A 440 -14.60 0.46 -2.05
C GLY A 440 -15.45 0.16 -0.80
N ILE A 441 -14.82 -0.16 0.34
CA ILE A 441 -15.52 -0.46 1.58
C ILE A 441 -16.07 0.83 2.18
N GLN A 442 -17.36 0.82 2.49
CA GLN A 442 -18.08 1.94 3.11
C GLN A 442 -18.32 1.69 4.58
N PHE A 443 -18.30 2.77 5.36
CA PHE A 443 -18.38 2.73 6.81
C PHE A 443 -19.48 3.67 7.33
N GLU A 444 -20.16 3.23 8.38
CA GLU A 444 -21.03 4.05 9.21
C GLU A 444 -20.33 4.34 10.54
N ASP A 445 -20.30 5.61 10.94
CA ASP A 445 -19.65 6.04 12.16
C ASP A 445 -20.45 5.60 13.41
N ARG A 446 -19.80 4.87 14.32
CA ARG A 446 -20.37 4.42 15.61
C ARG A 446 -19.84 5.22 16.82
N GLY A 447 -19.00 6.22 16.54
CA GLY A 447 -18.44 7.15 17.51
C GLY A 447 -17.30 6.57 18.34
N LEU A 448 -16.86 7.39 19.30
CA LEU A 448 -15.87 7.01 20.30
C LEU A 448 -16.51 6.06 21.34
N ARG A 449 -15.84 4.94 21.63
CA ARG A 449 -16.27 3.93 22.59
C ARG A 449 -15.15 3.61 23.57
N THR A 450 -15.49 3.49 24.85
CA THR A 450 -14.54 3.07 25.89
C THR A 450 -14.51 1.54 25.94
N LEU A 451 -13.49 0.94 25.35
CA LEU A 451 -13.29 -0.50 25.35
C LEU A 451 -12.63 -0.96 26.66
N LYS A 452 -13.25 -1.94 27.32
CA LYS A 452 -12.80 -2.44 28.63
C LYS A 452 -11.33 -2.86 28.61
N GLY A 453 -10.51 -2.09 29.34
CA GLY A 453 -9.09 -2.38 29.58
C GLY A 453 -8.13 -1.91 28.48
N VAL A 454 -8.62 -1.30 27.40
CA VAL A 454 -7.78 -0.85 26.27
C VAL A 454 -8.03 0.61 25.85
N GLY A 455 -8.87 1.35 26.58
CA GLY A 455 -9.05 2.80 26.42
C GLY A 455 -10.16 3.19 25.44
N GLU A 456 -10.11 4.41 24.94
CA GLU A 456 -11.08 4.96 24.00
C GLU A 456 -10.69 4.66 22.55
N TRP A 457 -11.64 4.16 21.78
CA TRP A 457 -11.46 3.78 20.38
C TRP A 457 -12.64 4.27 19.55
N HIS A 458 -12.35 4.88 18.40
CA HIS A 458 -13.39 5.24 17.43
C HIS A 458 -13.73 4.00 16.61
N LEU A 459 -15.01 3.62 16.59
CA LEU A 459 -15.49 2.41 15.91
C LEU A 459 -16.37 2.76 14.70
N TYR A 460 -16.34 1.87 13.72
CA TYR A 460 -17.06 2.02 12.46
C TYR A 460 -17.72 0.70 12.07
N ALA A 461 -18.97 0.74 11.65
CA ALA A 461 -19.68 -0.41 11.12
C ALA A 461 -19.47 -0.51 9.61
N VAL A 462 -19.18 -1.70 9.11
CA VAL A 462 -19.06 -1.94 7.66
C VAL A 462 -20.45 -1.98 7.03
N SER A 463 -20.68 -1.17 6.00
CA SER A 463 -21.98 -1.13 5.33
C SER A 463 -22.29 -2.45 4.61
N PRO A 464 -23.52 -3.01 4.72
CA PRO A 464 -23.88 -4.29 4.10
C PRO A 464 -23.71 -4.34 2.57
N ARG A 465 -23.80 -3.20 1.90
CA ARG A 465 -23.61 -3.09 0.44
C ARG A 465 -22.15 -3.25 -0.02
N ALA A 466 -21.19 -3.23 0.90
CA ALA A 466 -19.76 -3.19 0.60
C ALA A 466 -19.07 -4.57 0.41
N VAL A 467 -19.75 -5.69 0.73
CA VAL A 467 -19.12 -7.03 0.77
C VAL A 467 -19.39 -7.87 -0.49
N ALA A 468 -20.20 -7.37 -1.43
CA ALA A 468 -20.63 -8.13 -2.62
C ALA A 468 -19.66 -8.04 -3.82
N GLY A 469 -18.47 -7.43 -3.66
CA GLY A 469 -17.49 -7.17 -4.73
C GLY A 469 -16.27 -8.06 -4.70
#